data_AF-A0A9D5JHJ4-F1
#
_entry.id   AF-A0A9D5JHJ4-F1
#
_cell.length_a   1.000
_cell.length_b   1.000
_cell.length_c   1.000
_cell.angle_alpha   90.00
_cell.angle_beta   90.00
_cell.angle_gamma   90.00
#
_symmetry.space_group_name_H-M   'P 1'
#
loop_
_entity.id
_entity.type
_entity.pdbx_description
1 polymer ?
#
loop_
_entity_poly.entity_id
_entity_poly.type
_entity_poly.pdbx_seq_one_letter_code
_entity_poly.pdbx_strand_id
1 'polypeptide(L)'
;MRIFDLRILVLTAVVVGAAGCGGSGTTIGQRQTAYTQIERWGRPAVKEAFEAFGNHDTTNRSTPTNDPLLPSDIFNFMTTTAGRSPAIANVVKSVLIPDEMAADLSQPGPADYLGVETGGLASPTGSKFGGRALSDDVITISLSVIFGNTVPALGLAPDDGHESACLVTDNVPPGPAQIPQPTFPYLNGPY
;
A
#
# COMPACT_ATOMS: atom_id res chain seq x y z
N MET A 1 59.79 -44.09 -37.76
CA MET A 1 60.46 -42.93 -38.39
C MET A 1 59.39 -42.15 -39.16
N ARG A 2 59.20 -40.86 -38.80
CA ARG A 2 58.32 -39.83 -39.41
C ARG A 2 56.79 -40.00 -39.22
N ILE A 3 55.91 -38.99 -39.11
CA ILE A 3 55.91 -37.51 -38.96
C ILE A 3 54.46 -37.11 -38.55
N PHE A 4 54.30 -35.91 -37.99
CA PHE A 4 53.11 -35.15 -37.50
C PHE A 4 51.81 -35.12 -38.35
N ASP A 5 50.66 -34.87 -37.69
CA ASP A 5 49.64 -33.78 -37.93
C ASP A 5 48.37 -34.07 -37.09
N LEU A 6 47.78 -33.24 -36.20
CA LEU A 6 47.39 -31.81 -36.09
C LEU A 6 45.91 -31.53 -36.48
N ARG A 7 45.09 -31.23 -35.44
CA ARG A 7 43.75 -30.56 -35.39
C ARG A 7 42.55 -31.41 -35.86
N ILE A 8 41.40 -31.48 -35.16
CA ILE A 8 40.44 -30.40 -34.89
C ILE A 8 39.62 -30.69 -33.61
N LEU A 9 39.35 -29.62 -32.85
CA LEU A 9 38.44 -29.50 -31.72
C LEU A 9 36.98 -29.36 -32.20
N VAL A 10 36.03 -30.12 -31.64
CA VAL A 10 34.61 -29.71 -31.60
C VAL A 10 34.04 -30.05 -30.21
N LEU A 11 33.86 -29.01 -29.41
CA LEU A 11 33.02 -29.01 -28.20
C LEU A 11 31.56 -29.14 -28.62
N THR A 12 30.85 -30.14 -28.09
CA THR A 12 29.38 -30.21 -28.25
C THR A 12 28.75 -29.74 -26.95
N ALA A 13 28.34 -28.48 -26.89
CA ALA A 13 27.50 -27.96 -25.80
C ALA A 13 26.03 -28.31 -26.13
N VAL A 14 25.44 -29.18 -25.33
CA VAL A 14 24.01 -29.49 -25.38
C VAL A 14 23.25 -28.32 -24.75
N VAL A 15 22.60 -27.50 -25.58
CA VAL A 15 21.65 -26.48 -25.13
C VAL A 15 20.27 -27.12 -25.01
N VAL A 16 19.80 -27.30 -23.78
CA VAL A 16 18.41 -27.66 -23.49
C VAL A 16 17.55 -26.42 -23.73
N GLY A 17 16.81 -26.41 -24.84
CA GLY A 17 15.83 -25.38 -25.15
C GLY A 17 14.58 -25.55 -24.27
N ALA A 18 14.37 -24.64 -23.33
CA ALA A 18 13.08 -24.47 -22.68
C ALA A 18 12.09 -23.88 -23.70
N ALA A 19 11.01 -24.61 -23.96
CA ALA A 19 9.89 -24.16 -24.76
C ALA A 19 9.18 -22.98 -24.06
N GLY A 20 9.53 -21.76 -24.45
CA GLY A 20 8.74 -20.57 -24.14
C GLY A 20 7.52 -20.50 -25.05
N CYS A 21 6.36 -20.24 -24.46
CA CYS A 21 5.08 -20.09 -25.18
C CYS A 21 5.20 -19.08 -26.33
N GLY A 22 5.02 -19.55 -27.56
CA GLY A 22 4.93 -18.71 -28.75
C GLY A 22 3.60 -17.96 -28.79
N GLY A 23 3.51 -16.82 -28.12
CA GLY A 23 2.57 -15.77 -28.47
C GLY A 23 3.24 -14.88 -29.52
N SER A 24 2.61 -14.70 -30.69
CA SER A 24 3.01 -13.64 -31.62
C SER A 24 2.76 -12.29 -30.96
N GLY A 25 3.70 -11.84 -30.14
CA GLY A 25 3.69 -10.52 -29.56
C GLY A 25 3.90 -9.52 -30.69
N THR A 26 2.83 -8.88 -31.15
CA THR A 26 2.97 -7.54 -31.70
C THR A 26 3.65 -6.73 -30.61
N THR A 27 4.89 -6.32 -30.83
CA THR A 27 5.54 -5.31 -30.00
C THR A 27 4.63 -4.09 -30.07
N ILE A 28 3.78 -3.89 -29.05
CA ILE A 28 3.17 -2.59 -28.81
C ILE A 28 4.38 -1.68 -28.65
N GLY A 29 4.61 -0.83 -29.66
CA GLY A 29 5.77 0.04 -29.68
C GLY A 29 5.87 0.70 -28.32
N GLN A 30 6.94 0.43 -27.59
CA GLN A 30 7.18 1.05 -26.30
C GLN A 30 7.36 2.54 -26.55
N ARG A 31 6.25 3.28 -26.56
CA ARG A 31 6.27 4.71 -26.43
C ARG A 31 6.86 4.93 -25.04
N GLN A 32 8.15 5.28 -24.98
CA GLN A 32 8.78 5.77 -23.76
C GLN A 32 8.11 7.09 -23.39
N THR A 33 6.92 6.97 -22.82
CA THR A 33 6.18 8.06 -22.23
C THR A 33 6.59 8.00 -20.77
N ALA A 34 7.41 8.96 -20.35
CA ALA A 34 7.62 9.17 -18.93
C ALA A 34 6.33 9.76 -18.37
N TYR A 35 5.64 9.03 -17.49
CA TYR A 35 4.55 9.59 -16.72
C TYR A 35 5.16 10.38 -15.57
N THR A 36 4.75 11.62 -15.41
CA THR A 36 5.08 12.41 -14.23
C THR A 36 3.95 12.26 -13.24
N GLN A 37 4.30 11.84 -12.03
CA GLN A 37 3.37 11.87 -10.90
C GLN A 37 2.95 13.32 -10.65
N ILE A 38 1.64 13.58 -10.66
CA ILE A 38 1.08 14.90 -10.32
C ILE A 38 0.67 14.93 -8.86
N GLU A 39 0.13 13.82 -8.36
CA GLU A 39 -0.40 13.70 -7.01
C GLU A 39 -0.20 12.29 -6.50
N ARG A 40 -0.01 12.15 -5.19
CA ARG A 40 0.06 10.86 -4.51
C ARG A 40 -1.29 10.59 -3.86
N TRP A 41 -1.88 9.43 -4.16
CA TRP A 41 -3.19 9.03 -3.63
C TRP A 41 -3.16 7.59 -3.08
N GLY A 42 -2.01 7.14 -2.59
CA GLY A 42 -1.88 5.79 -2.06
C GLY A 42 -2.85 5.53 -0.91
N ARG A 43 -2.98 6.50 0.00
CA ARG A 43 -3.84 6.41 1.19
C ARG A 43 -4.58 7.73 1.42
N PRO A 44 -5.92 7.74 1.44
CA PRO A 44 -6.70 8.97 1.59
C PRO A 44 -6.30 9.83 2.80
N ALA A 45 -6.15 9.22 3.98
CA ALA A 45 -5.84 9.97 5.20
C ALA A 45 -4.47 10.68 5.18
N VAL A 46 -3.51 10.16 4.42
CA VAL A 46 -2.16 10.72 4.34
C VAL A 46 -2.16 12.12 3.76
N LYS A 47 -2.93 12.33 2.68
CA LYS A 47 -2.90 13.57 1.90
C LYS A 47 -4.05 14.51 2.24
N GLU A 48 -5.15 13.96 2.76
CA GLU A 48 -6.35 14.74 3.12
C GLU A 48 -6.40 15.16 4.59
N ALA A 49 -5.88 14.33 5.50
CA ALA A 49 -5.94 14.61 6.94
C ALA A 49 -4.59 15.07 7.49
N PHE A 50 -3.52 14.34 7.21
CA PHE A 50 -2.23 14.57 7.87
C PHE A 50 -1.39 15.67 7.24
N GLU A 51 -1.34 15.73 5.92
CA GLU A 51 -0.47 16.63 5.20
C GLU A 51 -0.88 18.10 5.38
N ALA A 52 0.10 18.97 5.64
CA ALA A 52 -0.13 20.40 5.58
C ALA A 52 -0.30 20.83 4.12
N PHE A 53 -1.38 21.54 3.80
CA PHE A 53 -1.68 21.97 2.41
C PHE A 53 -0.51 22.68 1.70
N GLY A 54 0.29 23.46 2.43
CA GLY A 54 1.48 24.13 1.88
C GLY A 54 2.60 23.19 1.41
N ASN A 55 2.57 21.91 1.80
CA ASN A 55 3.58 20.92 1.48
C ASN A 55 3.24 20.06 0.24
N HIS A 56 2.01 20.15 -0.27
CA HIS A 56 1.47 19.32 -1.37
C HIS A 56 2.41 19.18 -2.57
N ASP A 57 2.86 20.30 -3.17
CA ASP A 57 3.73 20.25 -4.36
C ASP A 57 5.07 19.56 -4.07
N THR A 58 5.59 19.70 -2.84
CA THR A 58 6.85 19.07 -2.46
C THR A 58 6.70 17.56 -2.27
N THR A 59 5.69 17.10 -1.54
CA THR A 59 5.46 15.66 -1.32
C THR A 59 5.05 14.94 -2.60
N ASN A 60 4.34 15.62 -3.52
CA ASN A 60 3.95 15.07 -4.82
C ASN A 60 5.13 14.82 -5.75
N ARG A 61 6.20 15.61 -5.61
CA ARG A 61 7.44 15.47 -6.37
C ARG A 61 8.47 14.58 -5.69
N SER A 62 8.24 14.18 -4.44
CA SER A 62 9.10 13.28 -3.69
C SER A 62 8.78 11.82 -4.02
N THR A 63 9.73 10.92 -3.75
CA THR A 63 9.49 9.48 -3.84
C THR A 63 8.81 9.00 -2.56
N PRO A 64 7.82 8.10 -2.60
CA PRO A 64 7.09 7.70 -1.39
C PRO A 64 7.94 7.06 -0.30
N THR A 65 9.09 6.48 -0.66
CA THR A 65 10.08 5.88 0.25
C THR A 65 11.05 6.86 0.87
N ASN A 66 11.07 8.12 0.42
CA ASN A 66 11.99 9.15 0.90
C ASN A 66 11.31 10.53 0.88
N ASP A 67 10.13 10.60 1.50
CA ASP A 67 9.39 11.86 1.64
C ASP A 67 9.98 12.73 2.76
N PRO A 68 10.40 13.98 2.49
CA PRO A 68 11.05 14.82 3.48
C PRO A 68 10.10 15.49 4.49
N LEU A 69 8.79 15.55 4.22
CA LEU A 69 7.83 16.37 4.99
C LEU A 69 6.69 15.55 5.59
N LEU A 70 6.19 14.56 4.85
CA LEU A 70 5.02 13.79 5.25
C LEU A 70 5.17 13.05 6.58
N PRO A 71 6.33 12.46 6.94
CA PRO A 71 6.51 11.86 8.26
C PRO A 71 6.36 12.86 9.41
N SER A 72 6.83 14.10 9.23
CA SER A 72 6.64 15.16 10.23
C SER A 72 5.22 15.70 10.26
N ASP A 73 4.55 15.81 9.11
CA ASP A 73 3.15 16.26 9.03
C ASP A 73 2.22 15.29 9.76
N ILE A 74 2.38 13.98 9.55
CA ILE A 74 1.64 12.94 10.29
C ILE A 74 1.87 13.11 11.80
N PHE A 75 3.12 13.23 12.24
CA PHE A 75 3.43 13.37 13.66
C PHE A 75 2.83 14.65 14.25
N ASN A 76 2.94 15.76 13.54
CA ASN A 76 2.44 17.07 13.97
C ASN A 76 0.91 17.06 14.06
N PHE A 77 0.22 16.55 13.04
CA PHE A 77 -1.24 16.44 13.07
C PHE A 77 -1.70 15.58 14.26
N MET A 78 -1.09 14.40 14.44
CA MET A 78 -1.45 13.48 15.51
C MET A 78 -1.26 14.09 16.90
N THR A 79 -0.16 14.81 17.12
CA THR A 79 0.16 15.39 18.44
C THR A 79 -0.51 16.72 18.72
N THR A 80 -0.93 17.47 17.70
CA THR A 80 -1.53 18.80 17.87
C THR A 80 -3.04 18.80 17.63
N THR A 81 -3.48 18.35 16.46
CA THR A 81 -4.88 18.43 16.04
C THR A 81 -5.68 17.29 16.61
N ALA A 82 -5.16 16.06 16.54
CA ALA A 82 -5.79 14.90 17.15
C ALA A 82 -5.49 14.76 18.66
N GLY A 83 -4.53 15.53 19.19
CA GLY A 83 -4.19 15.54 20.62
C GLY A 83 -3.61 14.23 21.18
N ARG A 84 -3.11 13.35 20.31
CA ARG A 84 -2.59 12.02 20.67
C ARG A 84 -1.17 12.12 21.20
N SER A 85 -0.78 11.12 21.98
CA SER A 85 0.56 11.01 22.54
C SER A 85 1.64 10.82 21.46
N PRO A 86 2.90 11.23 21.72
CA PRO A 86 4.02 10.94 20.82
C PRO A 86 4.23 9.45 20.54
N ALA A 87 3.85 8.56 21.48
CA ALA A 87 3.95 7.12 21.29
C ALA A 87 3.00 6.64 20.17
N ILE A 88 1.73 7.02 20.25
CA ILE A 88 0.72 6.72 19.22
C ILE A 88 1.09 7.39 17.89
N ALA A 89 1.49 8.67 17.91
CA ALA A 89 1.88 9.39 16.71
C ALA A 89 3.05 8.72 15.95
N ASN A 90 4.04 8.19 16.68
CA ASN A 90 5.16 7.47 16.05
C ASN A 90 4.73 6.12 15.44
N VAL A 91 3.79 5.40 16.07
CA VAL A 91 3.22 4.18 15.46
C VAL A 91 2.53 4.53 14.15
N VAL A 92 1.62 5.50 14.16
CA VAL A 92 0.89 5.92 12.95
C VAL A 92 1.84 6.33 11.83
N LYS A 93 2.86 7.13 12.15
CA LYS A 93 3.92 7.50 11.21
C LYS A 93 4.63 6.28 10.62
N SER A 94 5.00 5.28 11.43
CA SER A 94 5.71 4.08 10.96
C SER A 94 4.84 3.15 10.10
N VAL A 95 3.53 3.16 10.30
CA VAL A 95 2.57 2.35 9.54
C VAL A 95 2.25 2.98 8.19
N LEU A 96 2.22 4.32 8.12
CA LEU A 96 1.79 5.04 6.92
C LEU A 96 2.93 5.49 6.01
N ILE A 97 4.19 5.34 6.46
CA ILE A 97 5.39 5.66 5.68
C ILE A 97 6.18 4.37 5.41
N PRO A 98 6.47 4.03 4.13
CA PRO A 98 6.21 4.82 2.92
C PRO A 98 4.72 4.95 2.60
N ASP A 99 4.31 6.08 2.01
CA ASP A 99 2.92 6.30 1.60
C ASP A 99 2.64 5.64 0.24
N GLU A 100 2.66 4.31 0.31
CA GLU A 100 2.22 3.37 -0.72
C GLU A 100 1.49 2.23 -0.03
N MET A 101 0.53 1.61 -0.71
CA MET A 101 -0.07 0.37 -0.22
C MET A 101 0.83 -0.80 -0.58
N ALA A 102 1.30 -1.54 0.43
CA ALA A 102 2.06 -2.75 0.20
C ALA A 102 1.13 -3.95 -0.02
N ALA A 103 1.56 -4.87 -0.88
CA ALA A 103 0.99 -6.21 -1.00
C ALA A 103 2.10 -7.25 -0.95
N ASP A 104 2.02 -8.19 0.00
CA ASP A 104 2.95 -9.31 0.13
C ASP A 104 2.39 -10.54 -0.60
N LEU A 105 2.89 -10.77 -1.82
CA LEU A 105 2.48 -11.89 -2.67
C LEU A 105 2.86 -13.27 -2.11
N SER A 106 3.67 -13.33 -1.03
CA SER A 106 3.98 -14.58 -0.34
C SER A 106 2.93 -14.96 0.71
N GLN A 107 2.09 -14.01 1.15
CA GLN A 107 1.01 -14.29 2.10
C GLN A 107 -0.22 -14.83 1.36
N PRO A 108 -0.87 -15.89 1.87
CA PRO A 108 -2.19 -16.27 1.41
C PRO A 108 -3.25 -15.38 2.07
N GLY A 109 -4.42 -15.26 1.44
CA GLY A 109 -5.58 -14.60 2.02
C GLY A 109 -6.16 -13.51 1.14
N PRO A 110 -7.29 -12.90 1.57
CA PRO A 110 -7.85 -11.75 0.89
C PRO A 110 -6.94 -10.53 1.03
N ALA A 111 -7.09 -9.56 0.13
CA ALA A 111 -6.55 -8.21 0.38
C ALA A 111 -7.16 -7.63 1.66
N ASP A 112 -6.39 -6.85 2.39
CA ASP A 112 -6.85 -6.18 3.61
C ASP A 112 -6.00 -4.94 3.88
N TYR A 113 -6.68 -3.81 4.12
CA TYR A 113 -6.04 -2.53 4.34
C TYR A 113 -5.16 -2.55 5.60
N LEU A 114 -3.90 -2.16 5.44
CA LEU A 114 -2.86 -2.21 6.49
C LEU A 114 -2.41 -3.64 6.88
N GLY A 115 -2.74 -4.66 6.09
CA GLY A 115 -2.41 -6.04 6.39
C GLY A 115 -0.91 -6.31 6.51
N VAL A 116 -0.08 -5.70 5.64
CA VAL A 116 1.38 -5.86 5.69
C VAL A 116 1.96 -5.07 6.86
N GLU A 117 1.53 -3.83 6.99
CA GLU A 117 2.08 -2.82 7.90
C GLU A 117 1.78 -3.14 9.37
N THR A 118 0.68 -3.86 9.62
CA THR A 118 0.26 -4.27 10.96
C THR A 118 0.41 -5.77 11.20
N GLY A 119 0.93 -6.52 10.23
CA GLY A 119 0.99 -7.98 10.31
C GLY A 119 -0.37 -8.65 10.49
N GLY A 120 -1.42 -8.05 9.91
CA GLY A 120 -2.81 -8.49 9.98
C GLY A 120 -3.58 -8.07 11.23
N LEU A 121 -2.95 -7.32 12.15
CA LEU A 121 -3.59 -6.92 13.41
C LEU A 121 -4.73 -5.91 13.21
N ALA A 122 -4.59 -4.96 12.28
CA ALA A 122 -5.65 -3.97 12.00
C ALA A 122 -6.79 -4.50 11.13
N SER A 123 -6.68 -5.75 10.68
CA SER A 123 -7.49 -6.33 9.62
C SER A 123 -8.61 -7.19 10.23
N PRO A 124 -9.89 -6.97 9.89
CA PRO A 124 -10.99 -7.81 10.36
C PRO A 124 -10.83 -9.29 9.97
N THR A 125 -10.11 -9.58 8.89
CA THR A 125 -9.88 -10.94 8.39
C THR A 125 -8.62 -11.60 8.98
N GLY A 126 -7.80 -10.85 9.72
CA GLY A 126 -6.45 -11.22 10.11
C GLY A 126 -5.44 -11.40 8.96
N SER A 127 -5.77 -10.97 7.74
CA SER A 127 -4.92 -11.18 6.56
C SER A 127 -3.65 -10.31 6.60
N LYS A 128 -2.54 -10.92 6.18
CA LYS A 128 -1.23 -10.26 6.03
C LYS A 128 -0.92 -9.84 4.60
N PHE A 129 -1.83 -10.13 3.66
CA PHE A 129 -1.61 -9.88 2.24
C PHE A 129 -1.41 -8.39 1.93
N GLY A 130 -2.11 -7.49 2.63
CA GLY A 130 -2.07 -6.05 2.35
C GLY A 130 -3.00 -5.62 1.21
N GLY A 131 -2.75 -4.44 0.64
CA GLY A 131 -3.60 -3.83 -0.38
C GLY A 131 -4.88 -3.22 0.20
N ARG A 132 -6.00 -3.42 -0.51
CA ARG A 132 -7.34 -2.95 -0.12
C ARG A 132 -8.41 -3.87 -0.69
N ALA A 133 -9.22 -4.48 0.15
CA ALA A 133 -10.44 -5.18 -0.26
C ALA A 133 -11.59 -4.22 -0.55
N LEU A 134 -12.58 -4.69 -1.32
CA LEU A 134 -13.80 -3.93 -1.60
C LEU A 134 -14.64 -3.68 -0.35
N SER A 135 -14.52 -4.55 0.65
CA SER A 135 -15.18 -4.44 1.95
C SER A 135 -14.47 -3.49 2.91
N ASP A 136 -13.26 -3.02 2.59
CA ASP A 136 -12.49 -2.18 3.51
C ASP A 136 -13.05 -0.76 3.52
N ASP A 137 -13.61 -0.40 4.67
CA ASP A 137 -13.95 0.97 5.02
C ASP A 137 -12.68 1.70 5.49
N VAL A 138 -11.87 2.10 4.50
CA VAL A 138 -10.59 2.77 4.71
C VAL A 138 -10.75 4.05 5.52
N ILE A 139 -11.88 4.77 5.38
CA ILE A 139 -12.10 6.02 6.10
C ILE A 139 -12.39 5.74 7.56
N THR A 140 -13.32 4.82 7.87
CA THR A 140 -13.58 4.41 9.26
C THR A 140 -12.33 3.83 9.93
N ILE A 141 -11.55 2.99 9.23
CA ILE A 141 -10.27 2.48 9.75
C ILE A 141 -9.31 3.63 10.06
N SER A 142 -9.13 4.58 9.12
CA SER A 142 -8.21 5.70 9.32
C SER A 142 -8.66 6.60 10.48
N LEU A 143 -9.95 6.93 10.56
CA LEU A 143 -10.52 7.73 11.64
C LEU A 143 -10.42 7.04 12.99
N SER A 144 -10.60 5.72 13.05
CA SER A 144 -10.42 4.92 14.26
C SER A 144 -8.95 4.85 14.72
N VAL A 145 -7.99 5.00 13.82
CA VAL A 145 -6.55 5.13 14.15
C VAL A 145 -6.23 6.53 14.65
N ILE A 146 -6.82 7.58 14.06
CA ILE A 146 -6.57 8.98 14.43
C ILE A 146 -7.22 9.34 15.76
N PHE A 147 -8.51 9.05 15.89
CA PHE A 147 -9.36 9.52 16.99
C PHE A 147 -9.83 8.41 17.93
N GLY A 148 -9.63 7.15 17.58
CA GLY A 148 -10.08 6.00 18.36
C GLY A 148 -8.94 5.30 19.10
N ASN A 149 -9.27 4.14 19.67
CA ASN A 149 -8.36 3.31 20.44
C ASN A 149 -7.69 2.21 19.61
N THR A 150 -7.69 2.29 18.28
CA THR A 150 -7.17 1.20 17.41
C THR A 150 -5.73 0.88 17.75
N VAL A 151 -4.84 1.88 17.80
CA VAL A 151 -3.42 1.68 18.10
C VAL A 151 -3.18 0.95 19.42
N PRO A 152 -3.76 1.39 20.56
CA PRO A 152 -3.62 0.66 21.82
C PRO A 152 -4.35 -0.68 21.86
N ALA A 153 -5.51 -0.83 21.20
CA ALA A 153 -6.22 -2.11 21.12
C ALA A 153 -5.41 -3.19 20.38
N LEU A 154 -4.57 -2.79 19.43
CA LEU A 154 -3.62 -3.67 18.75
C LEU A 154 -2.32 -3.91 19.54
N GLY A 155 -2.17 -3.30 20.72
CA GLY A 155 -0.97 -3.41 21.56
C GLY A 155 0.25 -2.70 20.99
N LEU A 156 0.08 -1.77 20.04
CA LEU A 156 1.19 -1.10 19.35
C LEU A 156 1.75 0.10 20.14
N ALA A 157 0.95 0.68 21.03
CA ALA A 157 1.37 1.70 21.99
C ALA A 157 0.47 1.66 23.25
N PRO A 158 0.90 2.22 24.39
CA PRO A 158 0.02 2.42 25.54
C PRO A 158 -1.16 3.33 25.18
N ASP A 159 -2.31 3.08 25.83
CA ASP A 159 -3.46 3.96 25.78
C ASP A 159 -3.11 5.32 26.41
N ASP A 160 -3.49 6.42 25.75
CA ASP A 160 -3.27 7.78 26.22
C ASP A 160 -4.53 8.47 26.74
N GLY A 161 -5.71 7.83 26.61
CA GLY A 161 -6.98 8.35 27.10
C GLY A 161 -7.47 9.62 26.39
N HIS A 162 -6.93 9.95 25.22
CA HIS A 162 -7.30 11.14 24.45
C HIS A 162 -8.19 10.81 23.23
N GLU A 163 -8.99 9.75 23.31
CA GLU A 163 -9.88 9.35 22.22
C GLU A 163 -11.00 10.38 22.03
N SER A 164 -11.36 10.63 20.77
CA SER A 164 -12.53 11.41 20.38
C SER A 164 -13.55 10.49 19.73
N ALA A 165 -14.31 9.77 20.55
CA ALA A 165 -15.21 8.69 20.11
C ALA A 165 -16.26 9.10 19.06
N CYS A 166 -16.63 10.38 18.97
CA CYS A 166 -17.56 10.88 17.95
C CYS A 166 -16.94 11.07 16.55
N LEU A 167 -15.61 10.95 16.41
CA LEU A 167 -14.86 11.19 15.18
C LEU A 167 -14.27 9.90 14.58
N VAL A 168 -14.64 8.72 15.08
CA VAL A 168 -14.06 7.43 14.65
C VAL A 168 -14.70 6.82 13.39
N THR A 169 -15.77 7.43 12.88
CA THR A 169 -16.47 7.00 11.66
C THR A 169 -16.79 8.22 10.80
N ASP A 170 -16.95 8.03 9.49
CA ASP A 170 -17.44 9.07 8.58
C ASP A 170 -18.95 9.26 8.65
N ASN A 171 -19.65 8.42 9.43
CA ASN A 171 -21.11 8.34 9.54
C ASN A 171 -21.81 8.08 8.19
N VAL A 172 -21.10 7.48 7.23
CA VAL A 172 -21.65 7.10 5.92
C VAL A 172 -21.78 5.57 5.89
N PRO A 173 -22.96 5.02 6.20
CA PRO A 173 -23.14 3.57 6.09
C PRO A 173 -23.00 3.15 4.62
N PRO A 174 -22.54 1.91 4.34
CA PRO A 174 -22.54 1.37 2.99
C PRO A 174 -23.94 1.48 2.38
N GLY A 175 -24.04 2.20 1.27
CA GLY A 175 -25.26 2.31 0.50
C GLY A 175 -25.64 0.96 -0.14
N PRO A 176 -26.91 0.77 -0.55
CA PRO A 176 -27.37 -0.47 -1.18
C PRO A 176 -26.60 -0.84 -2.46
N ALA A 177 -25.99 0.14 -3.12
CA ALA A 177 -25.15 -0.03 -4.31
C ALA A 177 -23.71 -0.47 -4.02
N GLN A 178 -23.27 -0.39 -2.76
CA GLN A 178 -21.91 -0.70 -2.32
C GLN A 178 -21.79 -2.13 -1.76
N ILE A 179 -22.80 -2.99 -1.95
CA ILE A 179 -22.77 -4.40 -1.54
C ILE A 179 -21.84 -5.17 -2.50
N PRO A 180 -20.72 -5.74 -2.01
CA PRO A 180 -19.79 -6.49 -2.86
C PRO A 180 -20.49 -7.68 -3.54
N GLN A 181 -20.31 -7.79 -4.85
CA GLN A 181 -20.79 -8.92 -5.65
C GLN A 181 -19.62 -9.85 -5.98
N PRO A 182 -19.84 -11.18 -6.08
CA PRO A 182 -18.78 -12.14 -6.42
C PRO A 182 -18.32 -12.05 -7.88
N THR A 183 -19.04 -11.32 -8.74
CA THR A 183 -18.76 -11.19 -10.18
C THR A 183 -18.71 -9.74 -10.60
N PHE A 184 -17.84 -9.42 -11.57
CA PHE A 184 -17.74 -8.08 -12.13
C PHE A 184 -19.07 -7.60 -12.75
N PRO A 185 -19.46 -6.31 -12.59
CA PRO A 185 -18.84 -5.32 -11.73
C PRO A 185 -19.05 -5.71 -10.26
N TYR A 186 -17.96 -5.79 -9.48
CA TYR A 186 -17.97 -6.30 -8.10
C TYR A 186 -18.71 -5.40 -7.09
N LEU A 187 -19.37 -4.36 -7.59
CA LEU A 187 -20.32 -3.47 -6.94
C LEU A 187 -21.47 -3.28 -7.93
N ASN A 188 -22.66 -2.86 -7.46
CA ASN A 188 -23.80 -2.69 -8.37
C ASN A 188 -23.43 -1.81 -9.57
N GLY A 189 -23.92 -2.19 -10.75
CA GLY A 189 -23.55 -1.55 -12.00
C GLY A 189 -23.85 -0.04 -12.03
N PRO A 190 -23.14 0.73 -12.88
CA PRO A 190 -23.39 2.16 -13.04
C PRO A 190 -24.84 2.37 -13.49
N TYR A 191 -25.53 3.31 -12.83
CA TYR A 191 -26.87 3.78 -13.18
C TYR A 191 -26.80 4.93 -14.19
#